data_AF-X8AQ05-F1
#
_entry.id   AF-X8AQ05-F1
#
_cell.length_a   1.000
_cell.length_b   1.000
_cell.length_c   1.000
_cell.angle_alpha   90.00
_cell.angle_beta   90.00
_cell.angle_gamma   90.00
#
_symmetry.space_group_name_H-M   'P 1'
#
loop_
_entity.id
_entity.type
_entity.pdbx_description
1 polymer ?
#
loop_
_entity_poly.entity_id
_entity_poly.type
_entity_poly.pdbx_seq_one_letter_code
_entity_poly.pdbx_strand_id
1 'polypeptide(L)'
;MEFRTDVFDAASIHALIERWQRVVMALSADPTRRLSSIDLLDEAELARLAEIGNRAALTAPAPPPVSIPELFATQVAGNPNAPALTCRGRSLTYQELDAAANRLAHLLAAHGAGREPMWRCCFPVQPRRSSQCWRC
;
A
#
# COMPACT_ATOMS: atom_id res chain seq x y z
N MET A 1 -12.07 23.69 30.30
CA MET A 1 -12.21 23.53 28.84
C MET A 1 -13.63 23.11 28.56
N GLU A 2 -14.28 23.75 27.59
CA GLU A 2 -15.60 23.35 27.12
C GLU A 2 -15.41 22.46 25.89
N PHE A 3 -15.98 21.26 25.90
CA PHE A 3 -15.89 20.33 24.78
C PHE A 3 -17.19 19.55 24.64
N ARG A 4 -17.42 19.07 23.43
CA ARG A 4 -18.56 18.24 23.07
C ARG A 4 -18.30 16.78 23.43
N THR A 5 -19.01 16.28 24.44
CA THR A 5 -18.84 14.91 24.96
C THR A 5 -19.39 13.83 24.02
N ASP A 6 -20.20 14.21 23.03
CA ASP A 6 -20.66 13.32 21.96
C ASP A 6 -19.59 13.04 20.90
N VAL A 7 -18.51 13.84 20.88
CA VAL A 7 -17.39 13.70 19.95
C VAL A 7 -16.10 13.32 20.67
N PHE A 8 -15.87 13.85 21.88
CA PHE A 8 -14.66 13.60 22.65
C PHE A 8 -15.00 13.04 24.02
N ASP A 9 -14.40 11.91 24.35
CA ASP A 9 -14.37 11.43 25.72
C ASP A 9 -13.32 12.19 26.56
N ALA A 10 -13.43 12.05 27.88
CA ALA A 10 -12.54 12.74 28.82
C ALA A 10 -11.06 12.33 28.65
N ALA A 11 -10.79 11.08 28.26
CA ALA A 11 -9.44 10.59 28.04
C ALA A 11 -8.79 11.25 26.81
N SER A 12 -9.56 11.44 25.74
CA SER A 12 -9.14 12.08 24.50
C SER A 12 -8.83 13.56 24.71
N ILE A 13 -9.65 14.27 25.49
CA ILE A 13 -9.37 15.67 25.85
C ILE A 13 -8.14 15.76 26.76
N HIS A 14 -7.98 14.85 27.72
CA HIS A 14 -6.79 14.84 28.57
C HIS A 14 -5.51 14.65 27.74
N ALA A 15 -5.50 13.68 26.81
CA ALA A 15 -4.39 13.48 25.89
C ALA A 15 -4.12 14.74 25.03
N LEU A 16 -5.16 15.40 24.52
CA LEU A 16 -5.01 16.63 23.74
C LEU A 16 -4.36 17.76 24.55
N ILE A 17 -4.71 17.89 25.83
CA ILE A 17 -4.12 18.87 26.75
C ILE A 17 -2.63 18.58 26.96
N GLU A 18 -2.27 17.33 27.21
CA GLU A 18 -0.87 16.92 27.40
C GLU A 18 -0.02 17.23 26.14
N ARG A 19 -0.56 16.97 24.95
CA ARG A 19 0.10 17.31 23.69
C ARG A 19 0.25 18.82 23.52
N TRP A 20 -0.76 19.60 23.89
CA TRP A 20 -0.69 21.07 23.84
C TRP A 20 0.38 21.63 24.80
N GLN A 21 0.46 21.10 26.02
CA GLN A 21 1.48 21.50 26.98
C GLN A 21 2.89 21.24 26.44
N ARG A 22 3.13 20.09 25.79
CA ARG A 22 4.42 19.79 25.13
C ARG A 22 4.80 20.84 24.09
N VAL A 23 3.86 21.30 23.27
CA VAL A 23 4.11 22.36 22.28
C VAL A 23 4.50 23.67 22.95
N VAL A 24 3.73 24.11 23.95
CA VAL A 24 3.98 25.36 24.67
C VAL A 24 5.34 25.31 25.38
N MET A 25 5.68 24.20 26.02
CA MET A 25 6.99 24.01 26.66
C MET A 25 8.13 24.06 25.64
N ALA A 26 8.00 23.37 24.50
CA ALA A 26 9.02 23.33 23.47
C ALA A 26 9.29 24.70 22.82
N LEU A 27 8.23 25.47 22.53
CA LEU A 27 8.35 26.83 21.99
C LEU A 27 8.85 27.85 23.02
N SER A 28 8.53 27.66 24.30
CA SER A 28 9.03 28.52 25.37
C SER A 28 10.52 28.29 25.64
N ALA A 29 10.99 27.05 25.49
CA ALA A 29 12.41 26.69 25.66
C ALA A 29 13.28 27.14 24.48
N ASP A 30 12.76 27.10 23.25
CA ASP A 30 13.43 27.61 22.05
C ASP A 30 12.42 28.28 21.10
N PRO A 31 12.29 29.62 21.17
CA PRO A 31 11.37 30.37 20.32
C PRO A 31 11.72 30.34 18.82
N THR A 32 12.95 29.94 18.46
CA THR A 32 13.39 29.84 17.06
C THR A 32 13.12 28.46 16.45
N ARG A 33 12.75 27.47 17.28
CA ARG A 33 12.42 26.12 16.85
C ARG A 33 11.22 26.13 15.91
N ARG A 34 11.34 25.41 14.78
CA ARG A 34 10.21 25.22 13.86
C ARG A 34 9.12 24.39 14.52
N LEU A 35 7.89 24.87 14.47
CA LEU A 35 6.71 24.14 14.97
C LEU A 35 6.60 22.72 14.40
N SER A 36 6.97 22.55 13.12
CA SER A 36 6.95 21.24 12.43
C SER A 36 7.97 20.22 12.96
N SER A 37 8.89 20.63 13.82
CA SER A 37 9.93 19.76 14.40
C SER A 37 9.63 19.33 15.84
N ILE A 38 8.48 19.73 16.38
CA ILE A 38 8.09 19.40 17.75
C ILE A 38 7.36 18.05 17.72
N ASP A 39 7.88 17.08 18.47
CA ASP A 39 7.23 15.79 18.67
C ASP A 39 6.00 15.98 19.54
N LEU A 40 4.83 15.87 18.91
CA LEU A 40 3.54 16.03 19.58
C LEU A 40 3.13 14.80 20.35
N LEU A 41 3.59 13.61 19.94
CA LEU A 41 3.22 12.33 20.51
C LEU A 41 4.26 11.87 21.52
N ASP A 42 3.81 11.21 22.58
CA ASP A 42 4.72 10.62 23.55
C ASP A 42 5.17 9.24 23.06
N GLU A 43 6.11 8.65 23.80
CA GLU A 43 6.69 7.36 23.45
C GLU A 43 5.64 6.24 23.39
N ALA A 44 4.63 6.28 24.28
CA ALA A 44 3.58 5.26 24.30
C ALA A 44 2.65 5.39 23.09
N GLU A 45 2.31 6.62 22.70
CA GLU A 45 1.54 6.92 21.50
C GLU A 45 2.29 6.54 20.22
N LEU A 46 3.60 6.83 20.16
CA LEU A 46 4.46 6.45 19.04
C LEU A 46 4.60 4.93 18.93
N ALA A 47 4.79 4.23 20.06
CA ALA A 47 4.84 2.77 20.09
C ALA A 47 3.51 2.18 19.59
N ARG A 48 2.37 2.73 20.02
CA ARG A 48 1.06 2.28 19.57
C ARG A 48 0.84 2.50 18.07
N LEU A 49 1.28 3.64 17.53
CA LEU A 49 1.24 3.88 16.09
C LEU A 49 2.18 2.97 15.31
N ALA A 50 3.35 2.64 15.86
CA ALA A 50 4.27 1.70 15.25
C ALA A 50 3.65 0.30 15.13
N GLU A 51 2.88 -0.14 16.12
CA GLU A 51 2.13 -1.39 16.07
C GLU A 51 1.01 -1.36 15.03
N ILE A 52 0.11 -0.38 15.11
CA ILE A 52 -1.05 -0.27 14.20
C ILE A 52 -0.58 -0.08 12.76
N GLY A 53 0.47 0.72 12.56
CA GLY A 53 1.08 0.97 11.26
C GLY A 53 1.94 -0.17 10.74
N ASN A 54 2.01 -1.31 11.45
CA ASN A 54 2.84 -2.46 11.09
C ASN A 54 4.29 -2.06 10.76
N ARG A 55 4.84 -1.13 11.55
CA ARG A 55 6.15 -0.53 11.27
C ARG A 55 7.25 -1.58 11.22
N ALA A 56 7.16 -2.60 12.07
CA ALA A 56 8.07 -3.74 12.06
C ALA A 56 8.16 -4.40 10.67
N ALA A 57 7.04 -4.66 9.99
CA ALA A 57 7.04 -5.23 8.65
C ALA A 57 7.57 -4.25 7.59
N LEU A 58 7.27 -2.95 7.74
CA LEU A 58 7.71 -1.91 6.79
C LEU A 58 9.19 -1.56 6.91
N THR A 59 9.79 -1.72 8.09
CA THR A 59 11.21 -1.43 8.35
C THR A 59 12.08 -2.69 8.35
N ALA A 60 11.47 -3.87 8.29
CA ALA A 60 12.22 -5.11 8.15
C ALA A 60 13.05 -5.07 6.85
N PRO A 61 14.26 -5.64 6.83
CA PRO A 61 15.04 -5.79 5.61
C PRO A 61 14.20 -6.51 4.55
N ALA A 62 13.99 -5.85 3.41
CA ALA A 62 13.28 -6.47 2.31
C ALA A 62 14.08 -7.66 1.77
N PRO A 63 13.43 -8.77 1.39
CA PRO A 63 14.10 -9.82 0.63
C PRO A 63 14.62 -9.22 -0.69
N PRO A 64 15.60 -9.88 -1.34
CA PRO A 64 16.07 -9.46 -2.65
C PRO A 64 14.87 -9.30 -3.60
N PRO A 65 14.87 -8.27 -4.47
CA PRO A 65 13.75 -8.03 -5.36
C PRO A 65 13.60 -9.21 -6.33
N VAL A 66 12.45 -9.88 -6.26
CA VAL A 66 12.06 -10.94 -7.20
C VAL A 66 10.92 -10.41 -8.05
N SER A 67 10.96 -10.70 -9.35
CA SER A 67 9.91 -10.28 -10.26
C SER A 67 8.63 -11.13 -10.07
N ILE A 68 7.47 -10.54 -10.36
CA ILE A 68 6.19 -11.29 -10.32
C ILE A 68 6.24 -12.56 -11.20
N PRO A 69 6.80 -12.54 -12.43
CA PRO A 69 6.95 -13.76 -13.23
C PRO A 69 7.80 -14.85 -12.55
N GLU A 70 8.87 -14.49 -11.84
CA GLU A 70 9.71 -15.47 -11.12
C GLU A 70 8.97 -16.09 -9.93
N LEU A 71 8.23 -15.30 -9.16
CA LEU A 71 7.37 -15.81 -8.08
C LEU A 71 6.27 -16.72 -8.64
N PHE A 72 5.69 -16.34 -9.77
CA PHE A 72 4.68 -17.14 -10.45
C PHE A 72 5.26 -18.47 -10.94
N ALA A 73 6.47 -18.48 -11.52
CA ALA A 73 7.14 -19.71 -11.96
C ALA A 73 7.39 -20.68 -10.79
N THR A 74 7.66 -20.17 -9.59
CA THR A 74 7.79 -21.01 -8.37
C THR A 74 6.47 -21.70 -8.04
N GLN A 75 5.34 -21.00 -8.19
CA GLN A 75 4.01 -21.58 -7.99
C GLN A 75 3.66 -22.62 -9.06
N VAL A 76 4.02 -22.38 -10.32
CA VAL A 76 3.84 -23.34 -11.42
C VAL A 76 4.64 -24.61 -11.16
N ALA A 77 5.89 -24.50 -10.70
CA ALA A 77 6.73 -25.64 -10.36
C ALA A 77 6.20 -26.41 -9.13
N GLY A 78 5.70 -25.71 -8.11
CA GLY A 78 5.21 -26.32 -6.88
C GLY A 78 3.85 -27.01 -7.02
N ASN A 79 2.94 -26.49 -7.85
CA ASN A 79 1.62 -27.06 -8.04
C ASN A 79 1.05 -26.82 -9.46
N PRO A 80 1.59 -27.50 -10.48
CA PRO A 80 1.27 -27.21 -11.88
C PRO A 80 -0.19 -27.46 -12.25
N ASN A 81 -0.81 -28.48 -11.63
CA ASN A 81 -2.17 -28.94 -11.94
C ASN A 81 -3.25 -28.26 -11.08
N ALA A 82 -2.88 -27.39 -10.13
CA ALA A 82 -3.86 -26.65 -9.35
C ALA A 82 -4.55 -25.58 -10.20
N PRO A 83 -5.86 -25.35 -9.99
CA PRO A 83 -6.59 -24.29 -10.68
C PRO A 83 -6.02 -22.92 -10.27
N ALA A 84 -5.55 -22.15 -11.24
CA ALA A 84 -4.99 -20.82 -11.06
C ALA A 84 -6.00 -19.71 -11.39
N LEU A 85 -6.83 -19.92 -12.40
CA LEU A 85 -7.78 -18.92 -12.87
C LEU A 85 -9.08 -19.59 -13.32
N THR A 86 -10.19 -19.23 -12.69
CA THR A 86 -11.53 -19.66 -13.12
C THR A 86 -12.34 -18.46 -13.60
N CYS A 87 -12.83 -18.51 -14.83
CA CYS A 87 -13.66 -17.47 -15.42
C CYS A 87 -14.77 -18.09 -16.27
N ARG A 88 -16.03 -17.68 -16.02
CA ARG A 88 -17.23 -18.12 -16.78
C ARG A 88 -17.30 -19.65 -16.97
N GLY A 89 -17.04 -20.42 -15.92
CA GLY A 89 -17.11 -21.88 -15.92
C GLY A 89 -15.93 -22.59 -16.59
N ARG A 90 -14.90 -21.87 -17.04
CA ARG A 90 -13.62 -22.44 -17.49
C ARG A 90 -12.59 -22.22 -16.40
N SER A 91 -11.81 -23.26 -16.10
CA SER A 91 -10.68 -23.20 -15.19
C SER A 91 -9.41 -23.47 -15.97
N LEU A 92 -8.36 -22.69 -15.69
CA LEU A 92 -7.00 -22.92 -16.17
C LEU A 92 -6.13 -23.29 -14.99
N THR A 93 -5.28 -24.30 -15.18
CA THR A 93 -4.25 -24.64 -14.20
C THR A 93 -3.10 -23.62 -14.22
N TYR A 94 -2.24 -23.64 -13.20
CA TYR A 94 -1.03 -22.81 -13.20
C TYR A 94 -0.16 -23.07 -14.44
N GLN A 95 -0.01 -24.33 -14.85
CA GLN A 95 0.76 -24.69 -16.05
C GLN A 95 0.14 -24.15 -17.34
N GLU A 96 -1.18 -24.29 -17.50
CA GLU A 96 -1.89 -23.81 -18.69
C GLU A 96 -1.86 -22.29 -18.79
N LEU A 97 -2.01 -21.61 -17.65
CA LEU A 97 -1.94 -20.16 -17.55
C LEU A 97 -0.53 -19.65 -17.89
N ASP A 98 0.51 -20.30 -17.37
CA ASP A 98 1.91 -19.96 -17.69
C ASP A 98 2.20 -20.08 -19.19
N ALA A 99 1.81 -21.21 -19.79
CA ALA A 99 2.00 -21.43 -21.22
C ALA A 99 1.24 -20.39 -22.07
N ALA A 100 0.03 -20.01 -21.68
CA ALA A 100 -0.73 -18.97 -22.36
C ALA A 100 -0.10 -17.58 -22.20
N ALA A 101 0.34 -17.23 -21.00
CA ALA A 101 1.01 -15.98 -20.70
C ALA A 101 2.34 -15.84 -21.47
N ASN A 102 3.16 -16.90 -21.51
CA ASN A 102 4.43 -16.91 -22.25
C ASN A 102 4.22 -16.76 -23.76
N ARG A 103 3.20 -17.42 -24.33
CA ARG A 103 2.85 -17.19 -25.75
C ARG A 103 2.46 -15.73 -26.01
N LEU A 104 1.64 -15.14 -25.13
CA LEU A 104 1.26 -13.74 -25.26
C LEU A 104 2.47 -12.80 -25.10
N ALA A 105 3.36 -13.07 -24.15
CA ALA A 105 4.57 -12.29 -23.91
C ALA A 105 5.48 -12.29 -25.15
N HIS A 106 5.69 -13.44 -25.80
CA HIS A 106 6.45 -13.52 -27.04
C HIS A 106 5.80 -12.74 -28.19
N LEU A 107 4.47 -12.81 -28.32
CA LEU A 107 3.74 -12.01 -29.30
C LEU A 107 3.90 -10.51 -29.04
N LEU A 108 3.74 -10.07 -27.79
CA LEU A 108 3.90 -8.67 -27.41
C LEU A 108 5.33 -8.18 -27.63
N ALA A 109 6.33 -8.98 -27.27
CA ALA A 109 7.73 -8.68 -27.52
C ALA A 109 8.02 -8.52 -29.02
N ALA A 110 7.44 -9.38 -29.87
CA ALA A 110 7.53 -9.25 -31.33
C ALA A 110 6.89 -7.95 -31.86
N HIS A 111 5.91 -7.38 -31.14
CA HIS A 111 5.29 -6.10 -31.46
C HIS A 111 5.95 -4.90 -30.74
N GLY A 112 7.13 -5.09 -30.16
CA GLY A 112 7.92 -4.02 -29.54
C GLY A 112 7.60 -3.72 -28.08
N ALA A 113 6.81 -4.56 -27.40
CA ALA A 113 6.64 -4.46 -25.95
C ALA A 113 7.93 -4.91 -25.25
N GLY A 114 8.79 -3.96 -24.89
CA GLY A 114 10.03 -4.18 -24.16
C GLY A 114 9.99 -3.58 -22.75
N ARG A 115 11.14 -3.64 -22.05
CA ARG A 115 11.38 -2.84 -20.83
C ARG A 115 11.47 -1.37 -21.22
N GLU A 116 10.33 -0.77 -21.51
CA GLU A 116 10.22 0.66 -21.72
C GLU A 116 10.07 1.36 -20.37
N PRO A 117 10.60 2.57 -20.22
CA PRO A 117 10.46 3.31 -18.97
C PRO A 117 8.98 3.55 -18.66
N MET A 118 8.61 3.35 -17.39
CA MET A 118 7.22 3.26 -16.88
C MET A 118 6.30 4.43 -17.27
N TRP A 119 6.84 5.57 -17.65
CA TRP A 119 6.08 6.73 -18.11
C TRP A 119 5.41 6.58 -19.50
N ARG A 120 5.80 5.57 -20.31
CA ARG A 120 5.19 5.29 -21.63
C ARG A 120 3.95 4.38 -21.59
N CYS A 121 3.72 3.65 -20.50
CA CYS A 121 2.56 2.76 -20.34
C CYS A 121 1.35 3.42 -19.64
N CYS A 122 1.46 4.69 -19.24
CA CYS A 122 0.30 5.45 -18.78
C CYS A 122 -0.60 5.79 -19.97
N PHE A 123 -1.48 4.86 -20.34
CA PHE A 123 -2.75 5.25 -20.94
C PHE A 123 -3.40 6.24 -19.97
N PRO A 124 -3.82 7.45 -20.40
CA PRO A 124 -4.49 8.37 -19.51
C PRO A 124 -5.75 7.68 -18.97
N VAL A 125 -5.81 7.47 -17.65
CA VAL A 125 -7.08 7.21 -16.96
C VAL A 125 -7.94 8.44 -17.20
N GLN A 126 -8.80 8.37 -18.21
CA GLN A 126 -9.86 9.33 -18.43
C GLN A 126 -10.77 9.31 -17.19
N PRO A 127 -11.07 10.46 -16.57
CA PRO A 127 -12.07 10.51 -15.51
C PRO A 127 -13.43 10.16 -16.12
N ARG A 128 -13.92 8.95 -15.88
CA ARG A 128 -15.25 8.51 -16.30
C ARG A 128 -16.32 9.40 -15.64
N ARG A 129 -17.02 10.21 -16.44
CA ARG A 129 -18.39 10.61 -16.13
C ARG A 129 -19.34 9.44 -16.44
N SER A 130 -20.05 9.01 -15.39
CA SER A 130 -21.40 8.43 -15.39
C SER A 130 -21.76 7.29 -16.37
N SER A 131 -22.08 6.15 -15.77
CA SER A 131 -23.27 5.33 -16.07
C SER A 131 -23.35 4.60 -17.42
N GLN A 132 -22.55 3.54 -17.58
CA GLN A 132 -23.00 2.24 -18.13
C GLN A 132 -21.81 1.29 -18.35
N CYS A 133 -22.14 0.00 -18.36
CA CYS A 133 -21.30 -1.15 -18.65
C CYS A 133 -20.24 -1.49 -17.60
N TRP A 134 -20.64 -2.33 -16.64
CA TRP A 134 -19.88 -3.55 -16.36
C TRP A 134 -20.77 -4.76 -16.65
N ARG A 135 -20.60 -5.30 -17.84
CA ARG A 135 -20.90 -6.70 -18.14
C ARG A 135 -19.60 -7.28 -18.67
N CYS A 136 -18.87 -7.98 -17.80
CA CYS A 136 -18.06 -9.13 -18.17
C CYS A 136 -18.12 -10.14 -17.03
#